data_AF-A0A166Z7J8-F1
#
_entry.id   AF-A0A166Z7J8-F1
#
_cell.length_a   1.000
_cell.length_b   1.000
_cell.length_c   1.000
_cell.angle_alpha   90.00
_cell.angle_beta   90.00
_cell.angle_gamma   90.00
#
_symmetry.space_group_name_H-M   'P 1'
#
loop_
_entity.id
_entity.type
_entity.pdbx_description
1 polymer ?
#
loop_
_entity_poly.entity_id
_entity_poly.type
_entity_poly.pdbx_seq_one_letter_code
_entity_poly.pdbx_strand_id
1 'polypeptide(L)'
;MKEIAVEAVDSGYVIDSMTDIVACLNTSDSIQRFLLDIHCILQKVTYADNFFVVLYKQNGNLSFPYFHDVKDDIQAEDLENLSLDDISHSLTAYALKANQVCNFNQTDIEALMKNNEVNILGSIPMQWLCFPLVNRNQHLGAFIIQSYRKEDEYSGMIVDVLYTISHVISSALDAFNNQQALLEANRALQNYQSELEAKVSERTSELEKSLKDLEQEIEKRETLQQKLEHDSLHDSLTGLANRKFLFRELERLSARSQRNDVLVYVLYLDLDDFKPVNDNHGHQSGDLVLQTVSNRLSQVLRSYDFICRLGGDEFVVMITEKIDIRSLELLANRILKSISSPIKLETGIGVSCGCSIGVASVINQPFSAEVVLHDADLALYEAKGKGKNQIYFAK
;
A
#
# COMPACT_ATOMS: atom_id res chain seq x y z
N MET A 1 -44.89 70.29 -37.72
CA MET A 1 -45.49 69.70 -36.50
C MET A 1 -45.23 68.21 -36.56
N LYS A 2 -44.10 67.80 -35.98
CA LYS A 2 -43.63 66.42 -35.88
C LYS A 2 -43.40 66.24 -34.39
N GLU A 3 -44.36 65.62 -33.72
CA GLU A 3 -44.27 65.32 -32.30
C GLU A 3 -45.13 64.09 -32.07
N ILE A 4 -44.63 63.21 -31.19
CA ILE A 4 -45.26 62.00 -30.65
C ILE A 4 -45.13 60.76 -31.55
N ALA A 5 -43.97 60.09 -31.42
CA ALA A 5 -43.80 58.66 -31.70
C ALA A 5 -42.84 58.08 -30.66
N VAL A 6 -43.24 58.14 -29.40
CA VAL A 6 -42.67 57.37 -28.28
C VAL A 6 -43.88 56.80 -27.55
N GLU A 7 -44.28 55.57 -27.87
CA GLU A 7 -45.08 54.69 -27.02
C GLU A 7 -45.42 53.40 -27.79
N ALA A 8 -44.72 52.31 -27.42
CA ALA A 8 -45.13 50.91 -27.39
C ALA A 8 -43.88 50.03 -27.55
N VAL A 9 -43.14 49.82 -26.46
CA VAL A 9 -42.29 48.63 -26.35
C VAL A 9 -43.24 47.45 -26.18
N ASP A 10 -43.44 46.69 -27.25
CA ASP A 10 -44.36 45.56 -27.29
C ASP A 10 -43.89 44.46 -26.34
N SER A 11 -44.76 43.97 -25.47
CA SER A 11 -44.41 43.03 -24.39
C SER A 11 -43.86 41.69 -24.92
N GLY A 12 -44.16 41.35 -26.18
CA GLY A 12 -43.59 40.19 -26.87
C GLY A 12 -42.09 40.35 -27.20
N TYR A 13 -41.65 41.57 -27.56
CA TYR A 13 -40.26 41.83 -27.95
C TYR A 13 -39.28 41.66 -26.79
N VAL A 14 -39.72 41.98 -25.57
CA VAL A 14 -38.96 41.81 -24.33
C VAL A 14 -38.77 40.33 -23.98
N ILE A 15 -39.81 39.52 -24.15
CA ILE A 15 -39.77 38.07 -23.86
C ILE A 15 -38.87 37.34 -24.87
N ASP A 16 -38.96 37.70 -26.15
CA ASP A 16 -38.07 37.17 -27.19
C ASP A 16 -36.60 37.55 -26.91
N SER A 17 -36.36 38.78 -26.47
CA SER A 17 -35.00 39.22 -26.10
C SER A 17 -34.45 38.47 -24.88
N MET A 18 -35.28 38.16 -23.89
CA MET A 18 -34.86 37.34 -22.73
C MET A 18 -34.58 35.89 -23.11
N THR A 19 -35.38 35.31 -24.00
CA THR A 19 -35.13 33.95 -24.51
C THR A 19 -33.89 33.88 -25.37
N ASP A 20 -33.60 34.90 -26.18
CA ASP A 20 -32.36 35.02 -26.94
C ASP A 20 -31.13 35.13 -26.02
N ILE A 21 -31.19 35.92 -24.95
CA ILE A 21 -30.09 36.02 -23.96
C ILE A 21 -29.87 34.68 -23.25
N VAL A 22 -30.93 33.95 -22.92
CA VAL A 22 -30.83 32.59 -22.34
C VAL A 22 -30.35 31.56 -23.37
N ALA A 23 -30.63 31.75 -24.66
CA ALA A 23 -30.08 30.90 -25.71
C ALA A 23 -28.58 31.11 -25.89
N CYS A 24 -28.11 32.37 -25.82
CA CYS A 24 -26.69 32.74 -25.88
C CYS A 24 -25.85 32.06 -24.78
N LEU A 25 -26.45 31.74 -23.64
CA LEU A 25 -25.79 31.00 -22.56
C LEU A 25 -25.32 29.61 -22.98
N ASN A 26 -26.11 28.93 -23.81
CA ASN A 26 -25.82 27.56 -24.22
C ASN A 26 -24.89 27.48 -25.44
N THR A 27 -24.70 28.59 -26.16
CA THR A 27 -23.95 28.64 -27.42
C THR A 27 -22.60 29.35 -27.30
N SER A 28 -22.34 30.06 -26.21
CA SER A 28 -21.11 30.86 -26.05
C SER A 28 -20.00 30.05 -25.39
N ASP A 29 -18.83 29.99 -26.02
CA ASP A 29 -17.64 29.29 -25.49
C ASP A 29 -16.81 30.15 -24.51
N SER A 30 -17.11 31.45 -24.41
CA SER A 30 -16.39 32.38 -23.53
C SER A 30 -17.28 33.52 -23.03
N ILE A 31 -16.92 34.08 -21.88
CA ILE A 31 -17.59 35.25 -21.29
C ILE A 31 -17.57 36.44 -22.26
N GLN A 32 -16.45 36.68 -22.95
CA GLN A 32 -16.35 37.78 -23.91
C GLN A 32 -17.32 37.63 -25.08
N ARG A 33 -17.46 36.40 -25.62
CA ARG A 33 -18.39 36.13 -26.72
C ARG A 33 -19.85 36.27 -26.26
N PHE A 34 -20.15 35.77 -25.07
CA PHE A 34 -21.45 35.92 -24.44
C PHE A 34 -21.86 37.40 -24.27
N LEU A 35 -20.95 38.22 -23.76
CA LEU A 35 -21.19 39.66 -23.56
C LEU A 35 -21.34 40.43 -24.88
N LEU A 36 -20.60 40.04 -25.92
CA LEU A 36 -20.77 40.59 -27.27
C LEU A 36 -22.17 40.27 -27.83
N ASP A 37 -22.61 39.02 -27.71
CA ASP A 37 -23.92 38.62 -28.22
C ASP A 37 -25.06 39.33 -27.46
N ILE A 38 -24.91 39.53 -26.13
CA ILE A 38 -25.81 40.39 -25.33
C ILE A 38 -25.83 41.81 -25.84
N HIS A 39 -24.67 42.42 -26.10
CA HIS A 39 -24.61 43.79 -26.59
C HIS A 39 -25.36 43.93 -27.92
N CYS A 40 -25.21 42.97 -28.84
CA CYS A 40 -25.98 42.96 -30.10
C CYS A 40 -27.49 42.85 -29.89
N ILE A 41 -27.95 42.13 -28.85
CA ILE A 41 -29.37 42.05 -28.49
C ILE A 41 -29.82 43.40 -27.92
N LEU A 42 -29.07 43.97 -26.98
CA LEU A 42 -29.39 45.27 -26.37
C LEU A 42 -29.47 46.40 -27.41
N GLN A 43 -28.58 46.41 -28.41
CA GLN A 43 -28.65 47.35 -29.53
C GLN A 43 -29.97 47.29 -30.29
N LYS A 44 -30.57 46.10 -30.45
CA LYS A 44 -31.85 45.91 -31.16
C LYS A 44 -33.07 46.28 -30.31
N VAL A 45 -32.95 46.24 -28.98
CA VAL A 45 -34.08 46.38 -28.04
C VAL A 45 -34.16 47.77 -27.46
N THR A 46 -33.02 48.35 -27.10
CA THR A 46 -32.96 49.63 -26.37
C THR A 46 -32.11 50.67 -27.09
N TYR A 47 -31.52 50.35 -28.26
CA TYR A 47 -30.57 51.20 -28.99
C TYR A 47 -29.32 51.57 -28.19
N ALA A 48 -28.81 50.63 -27.39
CA ALA A 48 -27.59 50.78 -26.61
C ALA A 48 -26.33 50.75 -27.50
N ASP A 49 -25.91 51.91 -28.01
CA ASP A 49 -24.69 52.02 -28.83
C ASP A 49 -23.42 51.86 -27.99
N ASN A 50 -23.45 52.20 -26.70
CA ASN A 50 -22.31 52.07 -25.77
C ASN A 50 -22.67 51.12 -24.64
N PHE A 51 -21.84 50.10 -24.44
CA PHE A 51 -22.05 49.05 -23.45
C PHE A 51 -20.71 48.51 -22.94
N PHE A 52 -20.58 48.41 -21.62
CA PHE A 52 -19.42 47.76 -21.01
C PHE A 52 -19.79 47.06 -19.72
N VAL A 53 -18.99 46.04 -19.40
CA VAL A 53 -19.15 45.22 -18.20
C VAL A 53 -17.87 45.30 -17.39
N VAL A 54 -18.04 45.46 -16.08
CA VAL A 54 -16.96 45.47 -15.10
C VAL A 54 -17.20 44.36 -14.10
N LEU A 55 -16.21 43.50 -13.89
CA LEU A 55 -16.28 42.38 -12.95
C LEU A 55 -15.18 42.48 -11.89
N TYR A 56 -15.47 41.99 -10.69
CA TYR A 56 -14.48 41.84 -9.62
C TYR A 56 -13.62 40.59 -9.86
N LYS A 57 -12.29 40.75 -9.86
CA LYS A 57 -11.34 39.63 -9.79
C LYS A 57 -11.12 39.21 -8.34
N GLN A 58 -10.69 37.96 -8.12
CA GLN A 58 -10.43 37.42 -6.77
C GLN A 58 -9.34 38.19 -5.99
N ASN A 59 -8.47 38.92 -6.68
CA ASN A 59 -7.41 39.74 -6.08
C ASN A 59 -7.87 41.16 -5.69
N GLY A 60 -9.15 41.51 -5.90
CA GLY A 60 -9.71 42.84 -5.62
C GLY A 60 -9.59 43.84 -6.77
N ASN A 61 -8.92 43.48 -7.87
CA ASN A 61 -8.85 44.32 -9.07
C ASN A 61 -10.11 44.16 -9.93
N LEU A 62 -10.29 45.10 -10.84
CA LEU A 62 -11.39 45.09 -11.79
C LEU A 62 -10.96 44.47 -13.12
N SER A 63 -11.90 43.78 -13.75
CA SER A 63 -11.79 43.25 -15.09
C SER A 63 -12.85 43.90 -15.97
N PHE A 64 -12.47 44.32 -17.17
CA PHE A 64 -13.38 44.83 -18.18
C PHE A 64 -13.48 43.80 -19.30
N PRO A 65 -14.20 42.67 -19.09
CA PRO A 65 -14.29 41.59 -20.08
C PRO A 65 -14.95 42.03 -21.39
N TYR A 66 -15.67 43.15 -21.38
CA TYR A 66 -16.26 43.76 -22.56
C TYR A 66 -16.34 45.28 -22.38
N PHE A 67 -15.83 46.04 -23.35
CA PHE A 67 -15.93 47.49 -23.38
C PHE A 67 -16.19 47.96 -24.82
N HIS A 68 -17.25 48.74 -25.01
CA HIS A 68 -17.55 49.37 -26.29
C HIS A 68 -18.12 50.77 -26.09
N ASP A 69 -17.41 51.76 -26.63
CA ASP A 69 -17.79 53.17 -26.66
C ASP A 69 -17.58 53.71 -28.09
N VAL A 70 -18.59 54.41 -28.62
CA VAL A 70 -18.61 54.96 -29.98
C VAL A 70 -17.98 56.34 -30.06
N LYS A 71 -17.86 57.07 -28.95
CA LYS A 71 -17.33 58.42 -28.90
C LYS A 71 -15.88 58.49 -28.44
N ASP A 72 -15.52 57.66 -27.48
CA ASP A 72 -14.18 57.65 -26.91
C ASP A 72 -13.40 56.40 -27.38
N ASP A 73 -12.21 56.58 -27.93
CA ASP A 73 -11.35 55.47 -28.43
C ASP A 73 -10.56 54.85 -27.26
N ILE A 74 -11.28 54.24 -26.32
CA ILE A 74 -10.71 53.53 -25.16
C ILE A 74 -10.73 52.03 -25.43
N GLN A 75 -9.56 51.40 -25.39
CA GLN A 75 -9.44 49.95 -25.58
C GLN A 75 -9.65 49.22 -24.24
N ALA A 76 -10.32 48.07 -24.28
CA ALA A 76 -10.58 47.26 -23.08
C ALA A 76 -9.29 46.80 -22.37
N GLU A 77 -8.22 46.62 -23.13
CA GLU A 77 -6.89 46.20 -22.66
C GLU A 77 -6.22 47.26 -21.78
N ASP A 78 -6.48 48.55 -22.04
CA ASP A 78 -5.94 49.67 -21.25
C ASP A 78 -6.62 49.80 -19.87
N LEU A 79 -7.78 49.15 -19.70
CA LEU A 79 -8.58 49.19 -18.49
C LEU A 79 -8.40 47.94 -17.61
N GLU A 80 -7.56 46.98 -18.04
CA GLU A 80 -7.41 45.73 -17.33
C GLU A 80 -6.53 45.84 -16.08
N ASN A 81 -6.94 45.16 -14.99
CA ASN A 81 -6.26 45.10 -13.69
C ASN A 81 -6.23 46.41 -12.89
N LEU A 82 -7.04 47.41 -13.22
CA LEU A 82 -7.23 48.61 -12.41
C LEU A 82 -7.85 48.25 -11.04
N SER A 83 -7.40 48.91 -9.97
CA SER A 83 -8.04 48.79 -8.66
C SER A 83 -9.21 49.77 -8.53
N LEU A 84 -10.09 49.50 -7.56
CA LEU A 84 -11.19 50.41 -7.20
C LEU A 84 -10.70 51.79 -6.70
N ASP A 85 -9.45 51.85 -6.22
CA ASP A 85 -8.80 53.08 -5.77
C ASP A 85 -8.29 53.91 -6.97
N ASP A 86 -7.78 53.25 -8.01
CA ASP A 86 -7.29 53.91 -9.24
C ASP A 86 -8.41 54.62 -9.99
N ILE A 87 -9.62 54.04 -9.96
CA ILE A 87 -10.81 54.62 -10.57
C ILE A 87 -11.76 55.24 -9.53
N SER A 88 -11.28 55.53 -8.32
CA SER A 88 -12.10 55.94 -7.17
C SER A 88 -12.99 57.17 -7.42
N HIS A 89 -12.54 58.05 -8.31
CA HIS A 89 -13.27 59.24 -8.74
C HIS A 89 -14.11 59.01 -10.00
N SER A 90 -14.16 57.82 -10.59
CA SER A 90 -14.98 57.56 -11.79
C SER A 90 -16.46 57.34 -11.44
N LEU A 91 -17.34 57.58 -12.42
CA LEU A 91 -18.77 57.32 -12.30
C LEU A 91 -19.07 55.83 -12.06
N THR A 92 -18.28 54.95 -12.68
CA THR A 92 -18.33 53.50 -12.49
C THR A 92 -17.99 53.10 -11.06
N ALA A 93 -16.95 53.67 -10.45
CA ALA A 93 -16.61 53.36 -9.05
C ALA A 93 -17.66 53.87 -8.06
N TYR A 94 -18.25 55.03 -8.32
CA TYR A 94 -19.37 55.55 -7.53
C TYR A 94 -20.55 54.56 -7.55
N ALA A 95 -20.95 54.09 -8.73
CA ALA A 95 -22.07 53.15 -8.85
C ALA A 95 -21.77 51.76 -8.28
N LEU A 96 -20.53 51.26 -8.44
CA LEU A 96 -20.08 50.02 -7.82
C LEU A 96 -20.14 50.08 -6.29
N LYS A 97 -19.82 51.24 -5.69
CA LYS A 97 -19.95 51.48 -4.23
C LYS A 97 -21.41 51.62 -3.81
N ALA A 98 -22.24 52.28 -4.61
CA ALA A 98 -23.66 52.47 -4.34
C ALA A 98 -24.44 51.13 -4.38
N ASN A 99 -24.02 50.20 -5.25
CA ASN A 99 -24.59 48.85 -5.38
C ASN A 99 -26.13 48.87 -5.55
N GLN A 100 -26.61 49.87 -6.28
CA GLN A 100 -28.01 50.04 -6.68
C GLN A 100 -28.04 50.44 -8.15
N VAL A 101 -29.21 50.33 -8.78
CA VAL A 101 -29.37 50.85 -10.15
C VAL A 101 -29.17 52.36 -10.11
N CYS A 102 -28.19 52.85 -10.86
CA CYS A 102 -27.93 54.26 -11.00
C CYS A 102 -28.37 54.70 -12.41
N ASN A 103 -29.20 55.73 -12.49
CA ASN A 103 -29.60 56.36 -13.75
C ASN A 103 -29.36 57.86 -13.60
N PHE A 104 -28.32 58.37 -14.25
CA PHE A 104 -27.91 59.77 -14.15
C PHE A 104 -28.05 60.45 -15.50
N ASN A 105 -28.74 61.58 -15.53
CA ASN A 105 -28.76 62.47 -16.68
C ASN A 105 -27.57 63.43 -16.64
N GLN A 106 -27.33 64.14 -17.75
CA GLN A 106 -26.24 65.11 -17.85
C GLN A 106 -26.23 66.11 -16.68
N THR A 107 -27.39 66.61 -16.25
CA THR A 107 -27.50 67.53 -15.11
C THR A 107 -27.08 66.91 -13.78
N ASP A 108 -27.40 65.63 -13.56
CA ASP A 108 -27.04 64.91 -12.33
C ASP A 108 -25.53 64.66 -12.28
N ILE A 109 -24.98 64.29 -13.45
CA ILE A 109 -23.55 64.08 -13.66
C ILE A 109 -22.77 65.38 -13.40
N GLU A 110 -23.21 66.50 -13.97
CA GLU A 110 -22.60 67.82 -13.76
C GLU A 110 -22.68 68.26 -12.28
N ALA A 111 -23.76 67.92 -11.57
CA ALA A 111 -23.89 68.18 -10.13
C ALA A 111 -22.89 67.35 -9.30
N LEU A 112 -22.72 66.07 -9.61
CA LEU A 112 -21.75 65.18 -8.95
C LEU A 112 -20.30 65.63 -9.21
N MET A 113 -20.01 66.14 -10.41
CA MET A 113 -18.72 66.75 -10.73
C MET A 113 -18.46 68.03 -9.92
N LYS A 114 -19.47 68.89 -9.80
CA LYS A 114 -19.37 70.15 -9.04
C LYS A 114 -19.13 69.92 -7.55
N ASN A 115 -19.61 68.80 -7.01
CA ASN A 115 -19.38 68.39 -5.63
C ASN A 115 -18.03 67.67 -5.41
N ASN A 116 -17.18 67.54 -6.45
CA ASN A 116 -15.94 66.76 -6.46
C ASN A 116 -16.14 65.27 -6.06
N GLU A 117 -17.34 64.73 -6.24
CA GLU A 117 -17.64 63.32 -5.94
C GLU A 117 -17.18 62.41 -7.10
N VAL A 118 -17.24 62.91 -8.34
CA VAL A 118 -16.89 62.17 -9.55
C VAL A 118 -16.11 63.05 -10.54
N ASN A 119 -15.15 62.46 -11.25
CA ASN A 119 -14.45 62.97 -12.42
C ASN A 119 -14.70 62.01 -13.58
N ILE A 120 -15.23 62.53 -14.70
CA ILE A 120 -15.51 61.72 -15.89
C ILE A 120 -14.24 61.62 -16.72
N LEU A 121 -13.92 60.39 -17.09
CA LEU A 121 -12.91 60.09 -18.08
C LEU A 121 -13.62 60.01 -19.43
N GLY A 122 -13.33 60.97 -20.33
CA GLY A 122 -13.90 61.02 -21.68
C GLY A 122 -15.04 62.03 -21.84
N SER A 123 -15.94 61.74 -22.77
CA SER A 123 -17.06 62.59 -23.15
C SER A 123 -18.21 62.47 -22.14
N ILE A 124 -18.81 63.61 -21.73
CA ILE A 124 -19.97 63.59 -20.83
C ILE A 124 -21.18 62.99 -21.56
N PRO A 125 -21.75 61.87 -21.10
CA PRO A 125 -22.93 61.28 -21.70
C PRO A 125 -24.18 62.11 -21.37
N MET A 126 -25.16 62.09 -22.27
CA MET A 126 -26.47 62.69 -22.02
C MET A 126 -27.27 61.88 -20.98
N GLN A 127 -27.05 60.57 -20.96
CA GLN A 127 -27.62 59.67 -19.95
C GLN A 127 -26.68 58.49 -19.69
N TRP A 128 -26.54 58.11 -18.42
CA TRP A 128 -25.68 57.01 -17.96
C TRP A 128 -26.44 56.08 -17.03
N LEU A 129 -26.45 54.78 -17.34
CA LEU A 129 -27.12 53.77 -16.53
C LEU A 129 -26.13 52.69 -16.09
N CYS A 130 -26.16 52.35 -14.81
CA CYS A 130 -25.41 51.23 -14.25
C CYS A 130 -26.32 50.27 -13.50
N PHE A 131 -26.18 49.00 -13.83
CA PHE A 131 -26.94 47.91 -13.25
C PHE A 131 -25.98 46.98 -12.50
N PRO A 132 -26.14 46.80 -11.19
CA PRO A 132 -25.29 45.89 -10.43
C PRO A 132 -25.54 44.45 -10.86
N LEU A 133 -24.45 43.70 -11.04
CA LEU A 133 -24.46 42.27 -11.33
C LEU A 133 -24.34 41.52 -10.00
N VAL A 134 -25.47 41.07 -9.46
CA VAL A 134 -25.56 40.40 -8.17
C VAL A 134 -26.29 39.07 -8.32
N ASN A 135 -25.69 38.01 -7.80
CA ASN A 135 -26.36 36.71 -7.72
C ASN A 135 -26.16 36.13 -6.32
N ARG A 136 -27.26 35.67 -5.68
CA ARG A 136 -27.25 35.05 -4.33
C ARG A 136 -26.37 35.78 -3.30
N ASN A 137 -26.44 37.12 -3.24
CA ASN A 137 -25.65 38.03 -2.39
C ASN A 137 -24.14 38.13 -2.71
N GLN A 138 -23.69 37.60 -3.85
CA GLN A 138 -22.35 37.84 -4.36
C GLN A 138 -22.38 38.96 -5.41
N HIS A 139 -21.55 39.97 -5.22
CA HIS A 139 -21.37 41.07 -6.17
C HIS A 139 -20.33 40.64 -7.20
N LEU A 140 -20.79 40.37 -8.42
CA LEU A 140 -19.92 40.00 -9.53
C LEU A 140 -19.33 41.24 -10.20
N GLY A 141 -20.05 42.36 -10.14
CA GLY A 141 -19.63 43.64 -10.70
C GLY A 141 -20.83 44.48 -11.13
N ALA A 142 -20.74 45.11 -12.29
CA ALA A 142 -21.85 45.86 -12.89
C ALA A 142 -21.74 45.86 -14.42
N PHE A 143 -22.87 46.04 -15.10
CA PHE A 143 -22.87 46.44 -16.50
C PHE A 143 -23.39 47.87 -16.64
N ILE A 144 -22.88 48.57 -17.63
CA ILE A 144 -23.13 49.98 -17.86
C ILE A 144 -23.60 50.19 -19.29
N ILE A 145 -24.58 51.07 -19.46
CA ILE A 145 -25.06 51.58 -20.74
C ILE A 145 -24.94 53.10 -20.74
N GLN A 146 -24.46 53.68 -21.84
CA GLN A 146 -24.35 55.13 -21.99
C GLN A 146 -24.97 55.61 -23.30
N SER A 147 -25.58 56.79 -23.27
CA SER A 147 -26.07 57.48 -24.48
C SER A 147 -25.56 58.91 -24.59
N TYR A 148 -25.26 59.31 -25.83
CA TYR A 148 -24.89 60.68 -26.21
C TYR A 148 -25.96 61.38 -27.07
N ARG A 149 -27.15 60.76 -27.25
CA ARG A 149 -28.15 61.22 -28.22
C ARG A 149 -29.23 62.10 -27.60
N LYS A 150 -29.79 61.70 -26.47
CA LYS A 150 -30.89 62.42 -25.78
C LYS A 150 -30.81 62.23 -24.27
N GLU A 151 -31.27 63.23 -23.53
CA GLU A 151 -31.63 63.10 -22.11
C GLU A 151 -32.92 62.27 -21.98
N ASP A 152 -33.03 61.44 -20.93
CA ASP A 152 -34.17 60.55 -20.65
C ASP A 152 -34.52 59.53 -21.77
N GLU A 153 -33.54 59.12 -22.58
CA GLU A 153 -33.70 58.09 -23.61
C GLU A 153 -34.15 56.73 -23.03
N TYR A 154 -33.67 56.40 -21.83
CA TYR A 154 -34.05 55.21 -21.09
C TYR A 154 -34.87 55.59 -19.86
N SER A 155 -36.19 55.37 -19.92
CA SER A 155 -37.09 55.63 -18.80
C SER A 155 -38.19 54.57 -18.68
N GLY A 156 -38.74 54.41 -17.47
CA GLY A 156 -39.83 53.49 -17.17
C GLY A 156 -39.49 52.02 -17.50
N MET A 157 -40.35 51.40 -18.32
CA MET A 157 -40.32 49.96 -18.62
C MET A 157 -38.97 49.46 -19.17
N ILE A 158 -38.21 50.31 -19.87
CA ILE A 158 -36.90 49.92 -20.43
C ILE A 158 -35.87 49.67 -19.31
N VAL A 159 -35.90 50.47 -18.24
CA VAL A 159 -35.01 50.28 -17.08
C VAL A 159 -35.33 48.97 -16.36
N ASP A 160 -36.62 48.61 -16.26
CA ASP A 160 -37.05 47.34 -15.65
C ASP A 160 -36.59 46.12 -16.46
N VAL A 161 -36.61 46.22 -17.80
CA VAL A 161 -36.09 45.18 -18.69
C VAL A 161 -34.59 45.03 -18.53
N LEU A 162 -33.83 46.13 -18.55
CA LEU A 162 -32.38 46.12 -18.35
C LEU A 162 -32.00 45.59 -16.96
N TYR A 163 -32.78 45.92 -15.93
CA TYR A 163 -32.60 45.36 -14.60
C TYR A 163 -32.83 43.85 -14.58
N THR A 164 -33.85 43.36 -15.29
CA THR A 164 -34.09 41.91 -15.41
C THR A 164 -32.94 41.21 -16.17
N ILE A 165 -32.41 41.85 -17.21
CA ILE A 165 -31.24 41.37 -17.95
C ILE A 165 -30.00 41.30 -17.04
N SER A 166 -29.84 42.22 -16.08
CA SER A 166 -28.72 42.16 -15.11
C SER A 166 -28.69 40.86 -14.32
N HIS A 167 -29.86 40.36 -13.88
CA HIS A 167 -29.98 39.09 -13.16
C HIS A 167 -29.63 37.89 -14.04
N VAL A 168 -30.03 37.92 -15.33
CA VAL A 168 -29.70 36.85 -16.30
C VAL A 168 -28.19 36.82 -16.57
N ILE A 169 -27.56 37.98 -16.79
CA ILE A 169 -26.12 38.10 -16.97
C ILE A 169 -25.37 37.65 -15.71
N SER A 170 -25.86 38.01 -14.53
CA SER A 170 -25.23 37.61 -13.27
C SER A 170 -25.25 36.08 -13.10
N SER A 171 -26.42 35.47 -13.32
CA SER A 171 -26.58 34.02 -13.24
C SER A 171 -25.71 33.28 -14.26
N ALA A 172 -25.60 33.85 -15.46
CA ALA A 172 -24.77 33.33 -16.54
C ALA A 172 -23.28 33.31 -16.20
N LEU A 173 -22.75 34.46 -15.76
CA LEU A 173 -21.34 34.60 -15.43
C LEU A 173 -20.93 33.63 -14.31
N ASP A 174 -21.79 33.46 -13.30
CA ASP A 174 -21.55 32.48 -12.25
C ASP A 174 -21.51 31.04 -12.77
N ALA A 175 -22.42 30.68 -13.69
CA ALA A 175 -22.42 29.36 -14.29
C ALA A 175 -21.11 29.09 -15.06
N PHE A 176 -20.64 30.06 -15.86
CA PHE A 176 -19.38 29.96 -16.60
C PHE A 176 -18.17 29.80 -15.66
N ASN A 177 -18.07 30.64 -14.63
CA ASN A 177 -16.98 30.56 -13.65
C ASN A 177 -16.95 29.23 -12.91
N ASN A 178 -18.11 28.73 -12.49
CA ASN A 178 -18.23 27.44 -11.82
C ASN A 178 -17.86 26.26 -12.73
N GLN A 179 -18.27 26.31 -14.00
CA GLN A 179 -17.94 25.27 -14.98
C GLN A 179 -16.43 25.22 -15.23
N GLN A 180 -15.78 26.39 -15.37
CA GLN A 180 -14.34 26.44 -15.55
C GLN A 180 -13.58 25.90 -14.33
N ALA A 181 -13.96 26.31 -13.12
CA ALA A 181 -13.34 25.83 -11.88
C ALA A 181 -13.50 24.30 -11.73
N LEU A 182 -14.65 23.75 -12.10
CA LEU A 182 -14.90 22.31 -12.06
C LEU A 182 -14.01 21.54 -13.04
N LEU A 183 -13.81 22.06 -14.26
CA LEU A 183 -12.95 21.44 -15.26
C LEU A 183 -11.49 21.42 -14.80
N GLU A 184 -11.00 22.50 -14.21
CA GLU A 184 -9.65 22.60 -13.66
C GLU A 184 -9.45 21.64 -12.47
N ALA A 185 -10.42 21.58 -11.55
CA ALA A 185 -10.38 20.66 -10.41
C ALA A 185 -10.38 19.19 -10.86
N ASN A 186 -11.19 18.83 -11.87
CA ASN A 186 -11.23 17.47 -12.41
C ASN A 186 -9.90 17.08 -13.06
N ARG A 187 -9.27 17.99 -13.82
CA ARG A 187 -7.94 17.74 -14.41
C ARG A 187 -6.87 17.54 -13.33
N ALA A 188 -6.88 18.37 -12.30
CA ALA A 188 -5.94 18.24 -11.18
C ALA A 188 -6.12 16.91 -10.44
N LEU A 189 -7.37 16.49 -10.19
CA LEU A 189 -7.68 15.20 -9.56
C LEU A 189 -7.20 14.02 -10.41
N GLN A 190 -7.39 14.06 -11.72
CA GLN A 190 -6.91 13.01 -12.62
C GLN A 190 -5.38 12.88 -12.57
N ASN A 191 -4.66 14.01 -12.63
CA ASN A 191 -3.20 13.99 -12.52
C ASN A 191 -2.75 13.42 -11.17
N TYR A 192 -3.38 13.84 -10.07
CA TYR A 192 -3.08 13.33 -8.74
C TYR A 192 -3.35 11.83 -8.60
N GLN A 193 -4.44 11.34 -9.19
CA GLN A 193 -4.77 9.90 -9.21
C GLN A 193 -3.69 9.11 -9.96
N SER A 194 -3.26 9.56 -11.13
CA SER A 194 -2.21 8.89 -11.91
C SER A 194 -0.87 8.86 -11.16
N GLU A 195 -0.49 9.95 -10.48
CA GLU A 195 0.72 9.99 -9.65
C GLU A 195 0.64 9.03 -8.46
N LEU A 196 -0.52 8.97 -7.79
CA LEU A 196 -0.72 8.07 -6.65
C LEU A 196 -0.68 6.61 -7.08
N GLU A 197 -1.31 6.26 -8.20
CA GLU A 197 -1.28 4.91 -8.77
C GLU A 197 0.15 4.48 -9.12
N ALA A 198 0.94 5.35 -9.74
CA ALA A 198 2.35 5.08 -10.05
C ALA A 198 3.15 4.80 -8.77
N LYS A 199 2.96 5.62 -7.73
CA LYS A 199 3.66 5.47 -6.45
C LYS A 199 3.24 4.22 -5.69
N VAL A 200 1.96 3.86 -5.72
CA VAL A 200 1.45 2.61 -5.13
C VAL A 200 2.06 1.43 -5.86
N SER A 201 2.05 1.43 -7.20
CA SER A 201 2.64 0.36 -8.00
C SER A 201 4.13 0.17 -7.73
N GLU A 202 4.90 1.26 -7.60
CA GLU A 202 6.31 1.22 -7.26
C GLU A 202 6.54 0.57 -5.88
N ARG A 203 5.81 1.05 -4.86
CA ARG A 203 5.92 0.52 -3.49
C ARG A 203 5.49 -0.95 -3.38
N THR A 204 4.45 -1.34 -4.10
CA THR A 204 4.00 -2.74 -4.13
C THR A 204 5.08 -3.63 -4.73
N SER A 205 5.71 -3.21 -5.84
CA SER A 205 6.80 -3.98 -6.46
C SER A 205 8.04 -4.09 -5.57
N GLU A 206 8.43 -3.01 -4.89
CA GLU A 206 9.52 -3.04 -3.89
C GLU A 206 9.22 -4.01 -2.74
N LEU A 207 7.98 -4.01 -2.26
CA LEU A 207 7.55 -4.87 -1.16
C LEU A 207 7.50 -6.35 -1.58
N GLU A 208 6.95 -6.65 -2.76
CA GLU A 208 6.92 -8.01 -3.32
C GLU A 208 8.32 -8.58 -3.46
N LYS A 209 9.27 -7.78 -3.95
CA LYS A 209 10.68 -8.18 -4.03
C LYS A 209 11.26 -8.47 -2.65
N SER A 210 11.03 -7.59 -1.69
CA SER A 210 11.54 -7.75 -0.32
C SER A 210 10.96 -8.98 0.38
N LEU A 211 9.68 -9.28 0.16
CA LEU A 211 9.03 -10.49 0.69
C LEU A 211 9.67 -11.75 0.13
N LYS A 212 9.89 -11.79 -1.19
CA LYS A 212 10.54 -12.94 -1.84
C LYS A 212 11.96 -13.17 -1.33
N ASP A 213 12.73 -12.10 -1.15
CA ASP A 213 14.10 -12.20 -0.61
C ASP A 213 14.08 -12.72 0.84
N LEU A 214 13.10 -12.29 1.64
CA LEU A 214 12.93 -12.75 3.02
C LEU A 214 12.52 -14.24 3.09
N GLU A 215 11.59 -14.68 2.24
CA GLU A 215 11.17 -16.09 2.16
C GLU A 215 12.37 -17.02 1.86
N GLN A 216 13.23 -16.64 0.92
CA GLN A 216 14.43 -17.40 0.58
C GLN A 216 15.44 -17.46 1.75
N GLU A 217 15.60 -16.37 2.49
CA GLU A 217 16.48 -16.33 3.65
C GLU A 217 15.94 -17.19 4.80
N ILE A 218 14.62 -17.23 5.00
CA ILE A 218 13.98 -18.12 5.98
C ILE A 218 14.23 -19.58 5.62
N GLU A 219 13.97 -19.98 4.37
CA GLU A 219 14.19 -21.36 3.91
C GLU A 219 15.66 -21.79 4.10
N LYS A 220 16.59 -20.91 3.76
CA LYS A 220 18.03 -21.16 3.95
C LYS A 220 18.40 -21.32 5.43
N ARG A 221 17.81 -20.53 6.32
CA ARG A 221 18.04 -20.64 7.76
C ARG A 221 17.48 -21.94 8.32
N GLU A 222 16.27 -22.32 7.94
CA GLU A 222 15.62 -23.55 8.39
C GLU A 222 16.42 -24.79 7.96
N THR A 223 16.83 -24.85 6.69
CA THR A 223 17.65 -25.96 6.18
C THR A 223 19.02 -26.03 6.87
N LEU A 224 19.67 -24.90 7.10
CA LEU A 224 20.92 -24.85 7.84
C LEU A 224 20.74 -25.29 9.30
N GLN A 225 19.66 -24.87 9.96
CA GLN A 225 19.36 -25.25 11.33
C GLN A 225 19.10 -26.76 11.44
N GLN A 226 18.30 -27.32 10.54
CA GLN A 226 18.06 -28.77 10.48
C GLN A 226 19.37 -29.54 10.28
N LYS A 227 20.24 -29.05 9.39
CA LYS A 227 21.54 -29.67 9.14
C LYS A 227 22.44 -29.60 10.38
N LEU A 228 22.52 -28.45 11.05
CA LEU A 228 23.29 -28.27 12.28
C LEU A 228 22.76 -29.16 13.41
N GLU A 229 21.45 -29.31 13.54
CA GLU A 229 20.86 -30.23 14.52
C GLU A 229 21.20 -31.68 14.18
N HIS A 230 21.07 -32.08 12.91
CA HIS A 230 21.44 -33.42 12.46
C HIS A 230 22.93 -33.72 12.74
N ASP A 231 23.82 -32.82 12.32
CA ASP A 231 25.28 -32.94 12.52
C ASP A 231 25.66 -32.95 14.01
N SER A 232 24.90 -32.25 14.87
CA SER A 232 25.14 -32.28 16.32
C SER A 232 24.67 -33.57 17.00
N LEU A 233 23.72 -34.31 16.40
CA LEU A 233 23.03 -35.43 17.06
C LEU A 233 23.30 -36.79 16.41
N HIS A 234 23.96 -36.82 15.27
CA HIS A 234 24.32 -38.06 14.57
C HIS A 234 25.83 -38.23 14.50
N ASP A 235 26.28 -39.47 14.39
CA ASP A 235 27.66 -39.85 14.15
C ASP A 235 27.99 -39.68 12.67
N SER A 236 29.01 -38.89 12.35
CA SER A 236 29.35 -38.53 10.96
C SER A 236 29.79 -39.71 10.09
N LEU A 237 30.32 -40.78 10.70
CA LEU A 237 30.79 -41.95 9.96
C LEU A 237 29.65 -42.92 9.64
N THR A 238 28.78 -43.19 10.61
CA THR A 238 27.75 -44.23 10.53
C THR A 238 26.35 -43.72 10.24
N GLY A 239 26.10 -42.41 10.42
CA GLY A 239 24.78 -41.79 10.29
C GLY A 239 23.79 -42.16 11.40
N LEU A 240 24.19 -42.98 12.37
CA LEU A 240 23.37 -43.33 13.54
C LEU A 240 23.31 -42.17 14.54
N ALA A 241 22.39 -42.24 15.49
CA ALA A 241 22.39 -41.29 16.61
C ALA A 241 23.74 -41.32 17.34
N ASN A 242 24.21 -40.19 17.83
CA ASN A 242 25.41 -40.11 18.65
C ASN A 242 25.06 -40.15 20.15
N ARG A 243 26.10 -40.22 20.98
CA ARG A 243 25.99 -40.22 22.45
C ARG A 243 25.08 -39.10 22.98
N LYS A 244 25.19 -37.88 22.43
CA LYS A 244 24.38 -36.74 22.88
C LYS A 244 22.89 -36.97 22.64
N PHE A 245 22.52 -37.56 21.50
CA PHE A 245 21.13 -37.86 21.19
C PHE A 245 20.58 -39.00 22.06
N LEU A 246 21.36 -40.05 22.29
CA LEU A 246 20.95 -41.13 23.21
C LEU A 246 20.63 -40.59 24.61
N PHE A 247 21.52 -39.78 25.19
CA PHE A 247 21.31 -39.19 26.51
C PHE A 247 20.05 -38.32 26.53
N ARG A 248 19.85 -37.47 25.51
CA ARG A 248 18.64 -36.64 25.38
C ARG A 248 17.36 -37.47 25.40
N GLU A 249 17.32 -38.60 24.69
CA GLU A 249 16.14 -39.47 24.67
C GLU A 249 15.94 -40.23 26.00
N LEU A 250 17.01 -40.73 26.61
CA LEU A 250 16.92 -41.39 27.91
C LEU A 250 16.47 -40.43 29.03
N GLU A 251 16.96 -39.19 29.04
CA GLU A 251 16.50 -38.15 29.97
C GLU A 251 15.02 -37.84 29.78
N ARG A 252 14.56 -37.75 28.53
CA ARG A 252 13.13 -37.55 28.21
C ARG A 252 12.27 -38.68 28.76
N LEU A 253 12.72 -39.93 28.61
CA LEU A 253 12.03 -41.11 29.13
C LEU A 253 12.08 -41.19 30.66
N SER A 254 13.22 -40.84 31.25
CA SER A 254 13.41 -40.73 32.71
C SER A 254 12.42 -39.72 33.31
N ALA A 255 12.32 -38.53 32.74
CA ALA A 255 11.36 -37.51 33.20
C ALA A 255 9.89 -37.99 33.08
N ARG A 256 9.57 -38.78 32.04
CA ARG A 256 8.24 -39.38 31.86
C ARG A 256 7.95 -40.49 32.88
N SER A 257 8.96 -41.29 33.24
CA SER A 257 8.83 -42.43 34.17
C SER A 257 8.40 -42.03 35.59
N GLN A 258 8.57 -40.76 35.96
CA GLN A 258 8.13 -40.21 37.25
C GLN A 258 6.60 -40.17 37.41
N ARG A 259 5.85 -40.17 36.30
CA ARG A 259 4.38 -40.00 36.31
C ARG A 259 3.63 -41.10 35.57
N ASN A 260 4.30 -41.78 34.64
CA ASN A 260 3.71 -42.80 33.78
C ASN A 260 4.58 -44.05 33.78
N ASP A 261 3.94 -45.19 33.55
CA ASP A 261 4.65 -46.43 33.22
C ASP A 261 5.47 -46.24 31.94
N VAL A 262 6.77 -46.53 32.04
CA VAL A 262 7.72 -46.50 30.91
C VAL A 262 8.47 -47.83 30.92
N LEU A 263 8.69 -48.36 29.73
CA LEU A 263 9.52 -49.52 29.47
C LEU A 263 10.75 -49.05 28.70
N VAL A 264 11.94 -49.41 29.18
CA VAL A 264 13.20 -49.13 28.49
C VAL A 264 14.08 -50.36 28.57
N TYR A 265 14.50 -50.87 27.43
CA TYR A 265 15.51 -51.93 27.33
C TYR A 265 16.71 -51.34 26.61
N VAL A 266 17.87 -51.38 27.29
CA VAL A 266 19.14 -50.87 26.76
C VAL A 266 20.03 -52.08 26.49
N LEU A 267 20.42 -52.26 25.23
CA LEU A 267 21.45 -53.20 24.84
C LEU A 267 22.71 -52.39 24.53
N TYR A 268 23.77 -52.59 25.30
CA TYR A 268 25.08 -52.00 25.09
C TYR A 268 25.95 -53.03 24.37
N LEU A 269 26.50 -52.65 23.22
CA LEU A 269 27.23 -53.52 22.32
C LEU A 269 28.66 -53.00 22.14
N ASP A 270 29.60 -53.92 22.07
CA ASP A 270 31.00 -53.63 21.74
C ASP A 270 31.52 -54.68 20.77
N LEU A 271 32.25 -54.24 19.74
CA LEU A 271 32.82 -55.13 18.74
C LEU A 271 34.10 -55.78 19.28
N ASP A 272 34.02 -57.09 19.48
CA ASP A 272 35.17 -57.85 19.95
C ASP A 272 36.26 -57.87 18.89
N ASP A 273 37.50 -57.59 19.33
CA ASP A 273 38.71 -57.65 18.51
C ASP A 273 38.69 -56.70 17.29
N PHE A 274 37.98 -55.57 17.40
CA PHE A 274 37.97 -54.53 16.37
C PHE A 274 39.33 -53.84 16.20
N LYS A 275 40.09 -53.61 17.28
CA LYS A 275 41.41 -52.97 17.20
C LYS A 275 42.41 -53.71 16.28
N PRO A 276 42.57 -55.05 16.38
CA PRO A 276 43.32 -55.82 15.39
C PRO A 276 42.92 -55.61 13.92
N VAL A 277 41.65 -55.31 13.64
CA VAL A 277 41.21 -55.01 12.26
C VAL A 277 41.84 -53.70 11.77
N ASN A 278 41.82 -52.66 12.61
CA ASN A 278 42.49 -51.39 12.31
C ASN A 278 44.00 -51.56 12.17
N ASP A 279 44.61 -52.31 13.09
CA ASP A 279 46.07 -52.48 13.12
C ASP A 279 46.57 -53.29 11.90
N ASN A 280 45.81 -54.29 11.44
CA ASN A 280 46.21 -55.16 10.33
C ASN A 280 45.76 -54.67 8.94
N HIS A 281 44.65 -53.92 8.86
CA HIS A 281 44.03 -53.55 7.58
C HIS A 281 43.82 -52.03 7.40
N GLY A 282 44.26 -51.22 8.36
CA GLY A 282 44.18 -49.76 8.33
C GLY A 282 42.81 -49.22 8.75
N HIS A 283 42.79 -47.94 9.11
CA HIS A 283 41.59 -47.26 9.62
C HIS A 283 40.42 -47.21 8.61
N GLN A 284 40.69 -47.08 7.32
CA GLN A 284 39.64 -47.12 6.29
C GLN A 284 38.87 -48.45 6.28
N SER A 285 39.57 -49.56 6.53
CA SER A 285 38.93 -50.88 6.66
C SER A 285 38.10 -50.98 7.94
N GLY A 286 38.57 -50.39 9.04
CA GLY A 286 37.78 -50.30 10.27
C GLY A 286 36.53 -49.43 10.11
N ASP A 287 36.64 -48.31 9.41
CA ASP A 287 35.52 -47.43 9.10
C ASP A 287 34.44 -48.15 8.28
N LEU A 288 34.86 -48.92 7.27
CA LEU A 288 33.96 -49.78 6.49
C LEU A 288 33.28 -50.85 7.36
N VAL A 289 34.01 -51.44 8.30
CA VAL A 289 33.45 -52.41 9.26
C VAL A 289 32.39 -51.74 10.13
N LEU A 290 32.66 -50.55 10.68
CA LEU A 290 31.70 -49.81 11.49
C LEU A 290 30.44 -49.45 10.70
N GLN A 291 30.59 -48.94 9.47
CA GLN A 291 29.46 -48.66 8.58
C GLN A 291 28.65 -49.92 8.26
N THR A 292 29.32 -51.04 8.02
CA THR A 292 28.65 -52.33 7.74
C THR A 292 27.88 -52.83 8.96
N VAL A 293 28.46 -52.71 10.16
CA VAL A 293 27.80 -53.05 11.43
C VAL A 293 26.58 -52.17 11.66
N SER A 294 26.69 -50.85 11.43
CA SER A 294 25.56 -49.93 11.54
C SER A 294 24.42 -50.30 10.60
N ASN A 295 24.72 -50.59 9.33
CA ASN A 295 23.72 -51.04 8.37
C ASN A 295 23.07 -52.36 8.77
N ARG A 296 23.85 -53.31 9.29
CA ARG A 296 23.33 -54.59 9.80
C ARG A 296 22.41 -54.40 11.00
N LEU A 297 22.76 -53.51 11.93
CA LEU A 297 21.90 -53.16 13.05
C LEU A 297 20.57 -52.57 12.57
N SER A 298 20.61 -51.60 11.66
CA SER A 298 19.41 -50.97 11.08
C SER A 298 18.50 -51.95 10.32
N GLN A 299 19.06 -53.01 9.72
CA GLN A 299 18.27 -54.06 9.04
C GLN A 299 17.68 -55.09 10.00
N VAL A 300 18.34 -55.36 11.13
CA VAL A 300 17.87 -56.33 12.13
C VAL A 300 16.76 -55.74 13.01
N LEU A 301 16.90 -54.45 13.32
CA LEU A 301 16.01 -53.67 14.18
C LEU A 301 14.87 -53.03 13.39
N ARG A 302 13.82 -52.62 14.10
CA ARG A 302 12.66 -51.97 13.50
C ARG A 302 12.94 -50.48 13.32
N SER A 303 12.22 -49.83 12.42
CA SER A 303 12.42 -48.40 12.09
C SER A 303 12.19 -47.43 13.26
N TYR A 304 11.54 -47.88 14.33
CA TYR A 304 11.26 -47.10 15.53
C TYR A 304 12.16 -47.47 16.71
N ASP A 305 12.99 -48.52 16.59
CA ASP A 305 14.00 -48.83 17.60
C ASP A 305 15.13 -47.81 17.49
N PHE A 306 15.68 -47.38 18.62
CA PHE A 306 16.71 -46.34 18.64
C PHE A 306 18.10 -46.97 18.61
N ILE A 307 18.94 -46.55 17.66
CA ILE A 307 20.30 -47.06 17.48
C ILE A 307 21.29 -45.91 17.58
N CYS A 308 22.27 -46.07 18.45
CA CYS A 308 23.29 -45.07 18.72
C CYS A 308 24.68 -45.66 18.57
N ARG A 309 25.62 -44.89 18.01
CA ARG A 309 27.06 -45.14 18.16
C ARG A 309 27.62 -44.20 19.22
N LEU A 310 28.21 -44.76 20.28
CA LEU A 310 28.73 -43.98 21.39
C LEU A 310 30.13 -43.41 21.13
N GLY A 311 30.88 -44.06 20.24
CA GLY A 311 32.26 -43.75 19.87
C GLY A 311 33.05 -45.04 19.67
N GLY A 312 34.14 -45.00 18.88
CA GLY A 312 34.95 -46.19 18.62
C GLY A 312 34.13 -47.32 18.01
N ASP A 313 34.11 -48.46 18.70
CA ASP A 313 33.42 -49.71 18.40
C ASP A 313 32.17 -49.97 19.26
N GLU A 314 31.73 -48.98 20.03
CA GLU A 314 30.59 -49.11 20.95
C GLU A 314 29.28 -48.64 20.32
N PHE A 315 28.25 -49.47 20.43
CA PHE A 315 26.89 -49.18 19.98
C PHE A 315 25.89 -49.38 21.12
N VAL A 316 24.79 -48.64 21.09
CA VAL A 316 23.66 -48.83 22.00
C VAL A 316 22.39 -48.96 21.19
N VAL A 317 21.58 -49.95 21.54
CA VAL A 317 20.21 -50.11 21.05
C VAL A 317 19.26 -49.88 22.22
N MET A 318 18.30 -48.98 22.03
CA MET A 318 17.26 -48.71 23.01
C MET A 318 15.89 -49.07 22.42
N ILE A 319 15.16 -49.91 23.16
CA ILE A 319 13.81 -50.36 22.82
C ILE A 319 12.87 -49.84 23.91
N THR A 320 11.77 -49.23 23.49
CA THR A 320 10.77 -48.65 24.41
C THR A 320 9.42 -49.38 24.36
N GLU A 321 9.27 -50.32 23.42
CA GLU A 321 8.08 -51.14 23.29
C GLU A 321 8.15 -52.37 24.19
N LYS A 322 6.98 -52.84 24.62
CA LYS A 322 6.88 -54.03 25.47
C LYS A 322 7.43 -55.25 24.74
N ILE A 323 8.46 -55.87 25.32
CA ILE A 323 9.06 -57.10 24.81
C ILE A 323 9.25 -58.08 25.98
N ASP A 324 8.88 -59.35 25.78
CA ASP A 324 9.17 -60.39 26.77
C ASP A 324 10.65 -60.78 26.71
N ILE A 325 11.15 -61.37 27.82
CA ILE A 325 12.57 -61.71 27.97
C ILE A 325 13.04 -62.65 26.86
N ARG A 326 12.22 -63.63 26.45
CA ARG A 326 12.58 -64.59 25.39
C ARG A 326 12.73 -63.90 24.04
N SER A 327 11.84 -62.97 23.71
CA SER A 327 11.87 -62.19 22.48
C SER A 327 13.06 -61.23 22.46
N LEU A 328 13.39 -60.64 23.61
CA LEU A 328 14.57 -59.80 23.79
C LEU A 328 15.87 -60.61 23.62
N GLU A 329 15.94 -61.80 24.21
CA GLU A 329 17.04 -62.76 23.99
C GLU A 329 17.17 -63.16 22.52
N LEU A 330 16.06 -63.47 21.84
CA LEU A 330 16.06 -63.79 20.41
C LEU A 330 16.54 -62.62 19.56
N LEU A 331 16.14 -61.39 19.90
CA LEU A 331 16.60 -60.19 19.21
C LEU A 331 18.10 -59.96 19.42
N ALA A 332 18.58 -60.02 20.66
CA ALA A 332 20.00 -59.89 20.98
C ALA A 332 20.85 -60.94 20.25
N ASN A 333 20.37 -62.19 20.18
CA ASN A 333 21.03 -63.26 19.41
C ASN A 333 21.01 -63.00 17.90
N ARG A 334 19.94 -62.43 17.36
CA ARG A 334 19.89 -62.02 15.94
C ARG A 334 20.89 -60.92 15.64
N ILE A 335 21.01 -59.93 16.54
CA ILE A 335 21.99 -58.85 16.42
C ILE A 335 23.40 -59.42 16.44
N LEU A 336 23.73 -60.23 17.45
CA LEU A 336 25.04 -60.88 17.58
C LEU A 336 25.41 -61.65 16.31
N LYS A 337 24.53 -62.56 15.84
CA LYS A 337 24.77 -63.33 14.60
C LYS A 337 24.95 -62.46 13.36
N SER A 338 24.17 -61.38 13.25
CA SER A 338 24.27 -60.43 12.14
C SER A 338 25.64 -59.74 12.15
N ILE A 339 26.07 -59.24 13.30
CA ILE A 339 27.37 -58.56 13.46
C ILE A 339 28.54 -59.53 13.20
N SER A 340 28.49 -60.74 13.76
CA SER A 340 29.56 -61.75 13.61
C SER A 340 29.70 -62.33 12.19
N SER A 341 28.77 -62.03 11.28
CA SER A 341 28.87 -62.50 9.90
C SER A 341 30.07 -61.87 9.18
N PRO A 342 30.81 -62.60 8.31
CA PRO A 342 31.97 -62.04 7.62
C PRO A 342 31.66 -60.74 6.85
N ILE A 343 32.51 -59.75 7.00
CA ILE A 343 32.48 -58.45 6.30
C ILE A 343 33.55 -58.49 5.22
N LYS A 344 33.16 -58.28 3.97
CA LYS A 344 34.11 -58.18 2.85
C LYS A 344 34.70 -56.78 2.83
N LEU A 345 36.02 -56.69 2.97
CA LEU A 345 36.76 -55.45 2.75
C LEU A 345 36.93 -55.18 1.25
N GLU A 346 37.28 -53.94 0.90
CA GLU A 346 37.56 -53.54 -0.50
C GLU A 346 38.70 -54.34 -1.14
N THR A 347 39.65 -54.81 -0.32
CA THR A 347 40.75 -55.69 -0.73
C THR A 347 40.31 -57.10 -1.13
N GLY A 348 39.04 -57.44 -0.94
CA GLY A 348 38.47 -58.78 -1.18
C GLY A 348 38.63 -59.76 -0.01
N ILE A 349 39.33 -59.36 1.06
CA ILE A 349 39.52 -60.17 2.27
C ILE A 349 38.25 -60.12 3.13
N GLY A 350 37.84 -61.26 3.66
CA GLY A 350 36.76 -61.35 4.66
C GLY A 350 37.30 -61.18 6.07
N VAL A 351 36.77 -60.22 6.82
CA VAL A 351 37.06 -60.01 8.25
C VAL A 351 35.81 -60.33 9.07
N SER A 352 35.98 -60.93 10.23
CA SER A 352 34.90 -61.18 11.19
C SER A 352 35.25 -60.54 12.52
N CYS A 353 34.32 -59.74 13.05
CA CYS A 353 34.41 -59.19 14.41
C CYS A 353 33.35 -59.90 15.27
N GLY A 354 33.72 -60.29 16.49
CA GLY A 354 32.71 -60.74 17.45
C GLY A 354 31.90 -59.55 17.97
N CYS A 355 30.88 -59.83 18.78
CA CYS A 355 30.19 -58.78 19.51
C CYS A 355 29.77 -59.28 20.90
N SER A 356 30.14 -58.51 21.92
CA SER A 356 29.66 -58.71 23.27
C SER A 356 28.49 -57.74 23.52
N ILE A 357 27.42 -58.23 24.17
CA ILE A 357 26.21 -57.45 24.42
C ILE A 357 25.84 -57.51 25.91
N GLY A 358 25.78 -56.35 26.56
CA GLY A 358 25.19 -56.18 27.89
C GLY A 358 23.76 -55.65 27.79
N VAL A 359 22.83 -56.22 28.56
CA VAL A 359 21.40 -55.85 28.49
C VAL A 359 20.91 -55.41 29.86
N ALA A 360 20.36 -54.20 29.95
CA ALA A 360 19.65 -53.69 31.12
C ALA A 360 18.20 -53.35 30.78
N SER A 361 17.30 -53.49 31.74
CA SER A 361 15.87 -53.21 31.54
C SER A 361 15.30 -52.43 32.71
N VAL A 362 14.49 -51.42 32.38
CA VAL A 362 13.67 -50.66 33.32
C VAL A 362 12.21 -50.91 32.96
N ILE A 363 11.44 -51.41 33.92
CA ILE A 363 10.03 -51.77 33.72
C ILE A 363 9.19 -51.07 34.77
N ASN A 364 8.38 -50.10 34.34
CA ASN A 364 7.37 -49.41 35.17
C ASN A 364 7.93 -48.87 36.49
N GLN A 365 9.15 -48.34 36.45
CA GLN A 365 9.80 -47.73 37.60
C GLN A 365 10.58 -46.48 37.18
N PRO A 366 10.71 -45.49 38.08
CA PRO A 366 11.61 -44.36 37.87
C PRO A 366 13.05 -44.82 37.66
N PHE A 367 13.77 -44.18 36.75
CA PHE A 367 15.19 -44.48 36.49
C PHE A 367 15.97 -43.21 36.12
N SER A 368 17.29 -43.28 36.18
CA SER A 368 18.20 -42.27 35.61
C SER A 368 18.90 -42.83 34.38
N ALA A 369 19.14 -41.97 33.39
CA ALA A 369 19.81 -42.35 32.14
C ALA A 369 21.21 -42.93 32.40
N GLU A 370 21.94 -42.34 33.34
CA GLU A 370 23.28 -42.78 33.74
C GLU A 370 23.25 -44.17 34.36
N VAL A 371 22.28 -44.43 35.25
CA VAL A 371 22.18 -45.72 35.95
C VAL A 371 21.88 -46.85 34.97
N VAL A 372 20.89 -46.69 34.09
CA VAL A 372 20.52 -47.76 33.14
C VAL A 372 21.64 -48.05 32.13
N LEU A 373 22.37 -47.01 31.68
CA LEU A 373 23.53 -47.19 30.82
C LEU A 373 24.69 -47.87 31.56
N HIS A 374 24.92 -47.49 32.82
CA HIS A 374 25.95 -48.11 33.65
C HIS A 374 25.66 -49.59 33.91
N ASP A 375 24.40 -49.95 34.22
CA ASP A 375 24.01 -51.35 34.43
C ASP A 375 24.20 -52.19 33.16
N ALA A 376 23.90 -51.60 31.98
CA ALA A 376 24.13 -52.26 30.70
C ALA A 376 25.63 -52.43 30.39
N ASP A 377 26.45 -51.45 30.73
CA ASP A 377 27.92 -51.51 30.58
C ASP A 377 28.56 -52.55 31.53
N LEU A 378 28.10 -52.62 32.78
CA LEU A 378 28.52 -53.67 33.71
C LEU A 378 28.14 -55.07 33.19
N ALA A 379 26.95 -55.21 32.60
CA ALA A 379 26.55 -56.45 31.96
C ALA A 379 27.44 -56.78 30.75
N LEU A 380 27.82 -55.78 29.96
CA LEU A 380 28.75 -55.96 28.84
C LEU A 380 30.14 -56.40 29.32
N TYR A 381 30.64 -55.84 30.42
CA TYR A 381 31.90 -56.24 31.03
C TYR A 381 31.88 -57.72 31.44
N GLU A 382 30.81 -58.20 32.05
CA GLU A 382 30.59 -59.62 32.35
C GLU A 382 30.53 -60.47 31.08
N ALA A 383 29.89 -59.98 30.02
CA ALA A 383 29.87 -60.65 28.71
C ALA A 383 31.29 -60.82 28.15
N LYS A 384 32.13 -59.79 28.19
CA LYS A 384 33.54 -59.88 27.79
C LYS A 384 34.34 -60.84 28.67
N GLY A 385 34.09 -60.81 29.99
CA GLY A 385 34.80 -61.62 30.99
C GLY A 385 34.62 -63.14 30.83
N LYS A 386 33.47 -63.62 30.34
CA LYS A 386 33.25 -65.08 30.15
C LYS A 386 33.55 -65.60 28.74
N GLY A 387 34.30 -64.85 27.95
CA GLY A 387 34.86 -65.36 26.68
C GLY A 387 34.44 -64.61 25.43
N LYS A 388 33.85 -63.41 25.55
CA LYS A 388 33.41 -62.55 24.43
C LYS A 388 32.34 -63.22 23.54
N ASN A 389 31.86 -62.49 22.52
CA ASN A 389 30.91 -62.97 21.53
C ASN A 389 29.65 -63.61 22.13
N GLN A 390 29.09 -62.96 23.15
CA GLN A 390 27.95 -63.45 23.92
C GLN A 390 27.12 -62.32 24.51
N ILE A 391 25.97 -62.68 25.07
CA ILE A 391 25.01 -61.75 25.67
C ILE A 391 24.99 -61.98 27.18
N TYR A 392 24.92 -60.91 27.95
CA TYR A 392 24.71 -60.98 29.39
C TYR A 392 23.63 -59.98 29.82
N PHE A 393 22.74 -60.43 30.70
CA PHE A 393 21.65 -59.61 31.23
C PHE A 393 22.04 -59.12 32.63
N ALA A 394 21.88 -57.82 32.86
CA ALA A 394 21.99 -57.21 34.18
C ALA A 394 21.00 -57.86 35.15
N LYS A 395 21.40 -57.96 36.42
CA LYS A 395 20.64 -58.67 37.46
C LYS A 395 19.61 -57.79 38.14
#